data_AF-A0A5E4JQM6-F1
#
_entry.id   AF-A0A5E4JQM6-F1
#
_cell.length_a   1.000
_cell.length_b   1.000
_cell.length_c   1.000
_cell.angle_alpha   90.00
_cell.angle_beta   90.00
_cell.angle_gamma   90.00
#
_symmetry.space_group_name_H-M   'P 1'
#
loop_
_entity.id
_entity.type
_entity.pdbx_description
1 polymer ?
#
loop_
_entity_poly.entity_id
_entity_poly.type
_entity_poly.pdbx_seq_one_letter_code
_entity_poly.pdbx_strand_id
1 'polypeptide(L)'
;MVSQDGYSKYQERLSSPFDPFKFEIKVLNGYWTMTETGRRVKSTFEESLPQIPSGRILDLGCSIGMTTEEIASLYPSCNVYGIDMNPRALEIARERVNVPEIEFILGDGFRKPFPAEHFDGIFCMNNLGFTFNPGNPQTFKRHLDNILSMVRQEGYLLFAGGLCTVAVMQKTGNGQKIKSLLVGEHENEQYMAQFLLDSYQK
;
A
#
# COMPACT_ATOMS: atom_id res chain seq x y z
N MET A 1 -4.03 -7.91 14.48
CA MET A 1 -3.02 -8.97 14.59
C MET A 1 -3.24 -9.92 13.42
N VAL A 2 -2.29 -10.01 12.50
CA VAL A 2 -2.27 -11.12 11.53
C VAL A 2 -2.06 -12.40 12.35
N SER A 3 -2.87 -13.43 12.14
CA SER A 3 -2.80 -14.68 12.89
C SER A 3 -1.44 -15.35 12.69
N GLN A 4 -0.97 -16.11 13.69
CA GLN A 4 0.26 -16.92 13.58
C GLN A 4 0.24 -17.85 12.35
N ASP A 5 -0.94 -18.29 11.90
CA ASP A 5 -1.12 -19.07 10.67
C ASP A 5 -0.82 -18.29 9.38
N GLY A 6 -1.10 -16.99 9.35
CA GLY A 6 -0.73 -16.13 8.24
C GLY A 6 0.79 -15.93 8.14
N TYR A 7 1.48 -16.00 9.27
CA TYR A 7 2.92 -15.84 9.40
C TYR A 7 3.70 -17.09 8.93
N SER A 8 3.22 -18.30 9.22
CA SER A 8 3.86 -19.56 8.78
C SER A 8 3.79 -19.76 7.26
N LYS A 9 2.65 -19.41 6.63
CA LYS A 9 2.49 -19.46 5.17
C LYS A 9 3.35 -18.42 4.43
N TYR A 10 3.73 -17.35 5.12
CA TYR A 10 4.64 -16.32 4.61
C TYR A 10 6.08 -16.86 4.54
N GLN A 11 6.52 -17.64 5.54
CA GLN A 11 7.86 -18.25 5.58
C GLN A 11 8.06 -19.33 4.51
N GLU A 12 7.06 -20.17 4.25
CA GLU A 12 7.12 -21.21 3.19
C GLU A 12 7.14 -20.64 1.76
N ARG A 13 6.68 -19.40 1.55
CA ARG A 13 6.58 -18.79 0.20
C ARG A 13 7.77 -17.93 -0.18
N LEU A 14 8.54 -17.43 0.80
CA LEU A 14 9.79 -16.69 0.58
C LEU A 14 10.95 -17.58 0.11
N SER A 15 10.82 -18.90 0.18
CA SER A 15 11.76 -19.86 -0.40
C SER A 15 11.48 -20.16 -1.88
N SER A 16 10.45 -19.54 -2.48
CA SER A 16 10.13 -19.66 -3.90
C SER A 16 11.17 -18.92 -4.75
N PRO A 17 11.77 -19.55 -5.76
CA PRO A 17 12.83 -18.98 -6.59
C PRO A 17 12.37 -17.86 -7.55
N PHE A 18 11.11 -17.45 -7.50
CA PHE A 18 10.56 -16.38 -8.34
C PHE A 18 10.35 -15.10 -7.51
N ASP A 19 11.35 -14.22 -7.52
CA ASP A 19 11.18 -12.80 -7.19
C ASP A 19 11.60 -11.98 -8.42
N PRO A 20 10.65 -11.38 -9.18
CA PRO A 20 10.97 -10.57 -10.36
C PRO A 20 11.70 -9.26 -10.00
N PHE A 21 11.87 -8.96 -8.72
CA PHE A 21 12.59 -7.80 -8.24
C PHE A 21 13.62 -8.27 -7.20
N LYS A 22 14.92 -8.19 -7.50
CA LYS A 22 15.96 -8.56 -6.54
C LYS A 22 15.86 -7.68 -5.29
N PHE A 23 15.21 -8.17 -4.23
CA PHE A 23 15.09 -7.46 -2.96
C PHE A 23 15.80 -8.25 -1.85
N GLU A 24 16.73 -7.63 -1.14
CA GLU A 24 17.20 -8.21 0.13
C GLU A 24 16.19 -7.88 1.22
N ILE A 25 15.45 -8.87 1.68
CA ILE A 25 14.69 -8.76 2.92
C ILE A 25 15.69 -8.81 4.08
N LYS A 26 15.90 -7.68 4.76
CA LYS A 26 16.66 -7.60 6.00
C LYS A 26 15.72 -7.43 7.18
N VAL A 27 16.12 -7.96 8.33
CA VAL A 27 15.50 -7.61 9.60
C VAL A 27 16.36 -6.53 10.22
N LEU A 28 15.83 -5.30 10.30
CA LEU A 28 16.51 -4.17 10.95
C LEU A 28 15.76 -3.87 12.25
N ASN A 29 16.42 -4.05 13.39
CA ASN A 29 15.83 -3.90 14.72
C ASN A 29 14.55 -4.72 14.97
N GLY A 30 14.44 -5.91 14.37
CA GLY A 30 13.25 -6.77 14.49
C GLY A 30 12.13 -6.47 13.48
N TYR A 31 12.32 -5.49 12.59
CA TYR A 31 11.39 -5.13 11.54
C TYR A 31 11.86 -5.64 10.19
N TRP A 32 10.96 -6.31 9.47
CA TRP A 32 11.20 -6.62 8.07
C TRP A 32 11.33 -5.31 7.28
N THR A 33 12.52 -5.09 6.75
CA THR A 33 12.85 -4.02 5.83
C THR A 33 13.31 -4.65 4.52
N MET A 34 12.80 -4.19 3.39
CA MET A 34 13.34 -4.58 2.10
C MET A 34 14.42 -3.56 1.76
N THR A 35 15.68 -3.97 1.79
CA THR A 35 16.79 -3.12 1.38
C THR A 35 17.23 -3.47 -0.03
N GLU A 36 16.92 -2.61 -0.99
CA GLU A 36 17.97 -1.93 -1.74
C GLU A 36 17.42 -0.59 -2.29
N THR A 37 18.04 0.51 -1.83
CA THR A 37 18.05 1.82 -2.50
C THR A 37 16.69 2.44 -2.91
N GLY A 38 15.83 2.71 -1.94
CA GLY A 38 15.01 3.94 -1.89
C GLY A 38 14.06 4.27 -3.05
N ARG A 39 13.70 3.31 -3.90
CA ARG A 39 12.80 3.55 -5.05
C ARG A 39 11.70 2.51 -5.24
N ARG A 40 11.13 2.00 -4.15
CA ARG A 40 10.09 0.96 -4.21
C ARG A 40 8.81 1.46 -4.86
N VAL A 41 8.36 2.66 -4.51
CA VAL A 41 7.14 3.24 -5.09
C VAL A 41 7.35 3.48 -6.58
N LYS A 42 8.47 4.11 -6.96
CA LYS A 42 8.81 4.37 -8.36
C LYS A 42 9.00 3.09 -9.16
N SER A 43 9.69 2.07 -8.63
CA SER A 43 9.90 0.81 -9.34
C SER A 43 8.63 -0.03 -9.45
N THR A 44 7.71 0.07 -8.48
CA THR A 44 6.48 -0.73 -8.48
C THR A 44 5.46 -0.18 -9.47
N PHE A 45 5.30 1.15 -9.51
CA PHE A 45 4.24 1.77 -10.29
C PHE A 45 4.75 2.36 -11.61
N GLU A 46 6.05 2.63 -11.74
CA GLU A 46 6.69 3.13 -12.96
C GLU A 46 5.89 4.28 -13.63
N GLU A 47 5.45 4.08 -14.87
CA GLU A 47 4.67 5.04 -15.66
C GLU A 47 3.21 5.19 -15.17
N SER A 48 2.74 4.30 -14.29
CA SER A 48 1.39 4.35 -13.71
C SER A 48 1.27 5.31 -12.52
N LEU A 49 2.37 5.94 -12.08
CA LEU A 49 2.32 6.96 -11.03
C LEU A 49 1.45 8.15 -11.46
N PRO A 50 0.40 8.50 -10.69
CA PRO A 50 -0.44 9.64 -11.01
C PRO A 50 0.30 10.95 -10.72
N GLN A 51 -0.11 11.99 -11.44
CA GLN A 51 0.29 13.36 -11.16
C GLN A 51 -0.58 13.93 -10.05
N ILE A 52 0.04 14.26 -8.91
CA ILE A 52 -0.60 14.91 -7.78
C ILE A 52 0.17 16.20 -7.51
N PRO A 53 -0.25 17.34 -8.07
CA PRO A 53 0.55 18.57 -8.07
C PRO A 53 0.70 19.20 -6.68
N SER A 54 -0.26 18.97 -5.80
CA SER A 54 -0.26 19.39 -4.39
C SER A 54 -1.39 18.68 -3.66
N GLY A 55 -1.30 18.56 -2.33
CA GLY A 55 -2.38 17.99 -1.52
C GLY A 55 -1.88 17.10 -0.38
N ARG A 56 -2.66 16.09 -0.02
CA ARG A 56 -2.38 15.13 1.06
C ARG A 56 -2.21 13.73 0.49
N ILE A 57 -1.12 13.07 0.86
CA ILE A 57 -0.86 11.68 0.50
C ILE A 57 -0.75 10.81 1.76
N LEU A 58 -1.39 9.65 1.77
CA LEU A 58 -1.27 8.67 2.86
C LEU A 58 -0.41 7.48 2.42
N ASP A 59 0.58 7.10 3.22
CA ASP A 59 1.28 5.82 3.17
C ASP A 59 0.67 4.87 4.22
N LEU A 60 -0.13 3.92 3.77
CA LEU A 60 -0.92 3.01 4.60
C LEU A 60 -0.11 1.76 4.98
N GLY A 61 0.30 1.73 6.26
CA GLY A 61 1.21 0.75 6.84
C GLY A 61 2.66 1.09 6.49
N CYS A 62 3.07 2.29 6.93
CA CYS A 62 4.34 2.93 6.55
C CYS A 62 5.58 2.28 7.18
N SER A 63 5.42 1.44 8.22
CA SER A 63 6.52 0.84 8.97
C SER A 63 7.54 1.92 9.41
N ILE A 64 8.84 1.67 9.20
CA ILE A 64 9.95 2.59 9.51
C ILE A 64 10.10 3.77 8.50
N GLY A 65 9.10 3.99 7.64
CA GLY A 65 8.94 5.19 6.81
C GLY A 65 9.72 5.23 5.48
N MET A 66 10.27 4.10 5.00
CA MET A 66 11.11 4.11 3.78
C MET A 66 10.31 4.54 2.55
N THR A 67 9.11 3.99 2.39
CA THR A 67 8.18 4.36 1.32
C THR A 67 7.62 5.77 1.52
N THR A 68 7.40 6.18 2.77
CA THR A 68 6.91 7.53 3.10
C THR A 68 7.87 8.62 2.65
N GLU A 69 9.17 8.42 2.90
CA GLU A 69 10.24 9.32 2.46
C GLU A 69 10.37 9.39 0.93
N GLU A 70 10.25 8.24 0.27
CA GLU A 70 10.23 8.18 -1.19
C GLU A 70 9.02 8.91 -1.78
N ILE A 71 7.82 8.72 -1.21
CA ILE A 71 6.60 9.41 -1.62
C ILE A 71 6.78 10.93 -1.50
N ALA A 72 7.31 11.42 -0.39
CA ALA A 72 7.58 12.85 -0.23
C ALA A 72 8.57 13.38 -1.28
N SER A 73 9.58 12.59 -1.64
CA SER A 73 10.54 12.94 -2.69
C SER A 73 9.90 12.96 -4.10
N LEU A 74 8.95 12.06 -4.37
CA LEU A 74 8.21 12.00 -5.64
C LEU A 74 7.14 13.11 -5.75
N TYR A 75 6.61 13.57 -4.62
CA TYR A 75 5.52 14.54 -4.53
C TYR A 75 5.90 15.71 -3.59
N PRO A 76 6.90 16.54 -3.95
CA PRO A 76 7.50 17.52 -3.04
C PRO A 76 6.57 18.67 -2.63
N SER A 77 5.44 18.84 -3.32
CA SER A 77 4.41 19.85 -3.00
C SER A 77 3.24 19.28 -2.19
N CYS A 78 3.34 18.04 -1.70
CA CYS A 78 2.31 17.38 -0.92
C CYS A 78 2.75 17.19 0.53
N ASN A 79 1.78 17.25 1.45
CA ASN A 79 1.95 16.76 2.81
C ASN A 79 1.75 15.24 2.81
N VAL A 80 2.70 14.51 3.39
CA VAL A 80 2.69 13.05 3.40
C VAL A 80 2.45 12.54 4.82
N TYR A 81 1.52 11.62 4.96
CA TYR A 81 1.12 11.03 6.23
C TYR A 81 1.50 9.55 6.21
N GLY A 82 2.30 9.08 7.15
CA GLY A 82 2.59 7.66 7.34
C GLY A 82 1.77 7.11 8.50
N ILE A 83 0.94 6.09 8.27
CA ILE A 83 0.18 5.42 9.33
C ILE A 83 0.67 3.99 9.54
N ASP A 84 0.91 3.59 10.79
CA ASP A 84 1.20 2.20 11.15
C ASP A 84 0.61 1.84 12.51
N MET A 85 0.32 0.56 12.74
CA MET A 85 -0.17 0.05 14.02
C MET A 85 0.96 -0.24 15.01
N ASN A 86 2.20 -0.32 14.54
CA ASN A 86 3.35 -0.62 15.38
C ASN A 86 4.02 0.66 15.89
N PRO A 87 3.88 0.99 17.20
CA PRO A 87 4.45 2.23 17.75
C PRO A 87 5.97 2.26 17.65
N ARG A 88 6.65 1.11 17.75
CA ARG A 88 8.11 1.02 17.70
C ARG A 88 8.67 1.19 16.29
N ALA A 89 7.92 0.78 15.25
CA ALA A 89 8.27 1.12 13.88
C ALA A 89 8.20 2.63 13.63
N LEU A 90 7.16 3.29 14.17
CA LEU A 90 6.99 4.74 14.06
C LEU A 90 8.03 5.55 14.84
N GLU A 91 8.51 5.04 15.98
CA GLU A 91 9.66 5.62 16.69
C GLU A 91 10.88 5.68 15.76
N ILE A 92 11.24 4.55 15.14
CA ILE A 92 12.36 4.47 14.20
C ILE A 92 12.10 5.37 12.98
N ALA A 93 10.87 5.43 12.47
CA ALA A 93 10.51 6.29 11.35
C ALA A 93 10.76 7.77 11.67
N ARG A 94 10.33 8.24 12.85
CA ARG A 94 10.53 9.62 13.30
C ARG A 94 12.00 9.96 13.57
N GLU A 95 12.78 9.00 14.04
CA GLU A 95 14.23 9.20 14.24
C GLU A 95 14.98 9.27 12.90
N ARG A 96 14.58 8.47 11.91
CA ARG A 96 15.27 8.34 10.62
C ARG A 96 14.89 9.44 9.64
N VAL A 97 13.62 9.81 9.58
CA VAL A 97 13.06 10.68 8.54
C VAL A 97 12.96 12.11 9.09
N ASN A 98 13.80 13.00 8.57
CA ASN A 98 13.83 14.42 8.93
C ASN A 98 13.30 15.29 7.77
N VAL A 99 12.03 15.08 7.41
CA VAL A 99 11.33 15.80 6.33
C VAL A 99 10.12 16.53 6.95
N PRO A 100 10.09 17.87 6.94
CA PRO A 100 9.01 18.65 7.58
C PRO A 100 7.60 18.34 7.08
N GLU A 101 7.48 17.92 5.82
CA GLU A 101 6.22 17.62 5.14
C GLU A 101 5.67 16.23 5.50
N ILE A 102 6.40 15.44 6.31
CA ILE A 102 6.00 14.09 6.73
C ILE A 102 5.47 14.07 8.16
N GLU A 103 4.28 13.50 8.35
CA GLU A 103 3.69 13.23 9.66
C GLU A 103 3.48 11.71 9.88
N PHE A 104 3.96 11.18 11.01
CA PHE A 104 3.77 9.77 11.37
C PHE A 104 2.70 9.57 12.44
N ILE A 105 1.70 8.73 12.16
CA ILE A 105 0.47 8.54 12.93
C ILE A 105 0.36 7.08 13.39
N LEU A 106 0.09 6.88 14.68
CA LEU A 106 -0.23 5.56 15.22
C LEU A 106 -1.72 5.23 14.98
N GLY A 107 -2.00 4.15 14.27
CA GLY A 107 -3.39 3.72 14.05
C GLY A 107 -3.56 2.54 13.09
N ASP A 108 -4.78 2.02 13.05
CA ASP A 108 -5.18 0.98 12.09
C ASP A 108 -5.76 1.64 10.82
N GLY A 109 -4.94 1.68 9.76
CA GLY A 109 -5.32 2.26 8.47
C GLY A 109 -6.54 1.60 7.80
N PHE A 110 -6.86 0.34 8.16
CA PHE A 110 -7.99 -0.38 7.57
C PHE A 110 -9.33 -0.10 8.27
N ARG A 111 -9.32 0.65 9.38
CA ARG A 111 -10.51 1.01 10.18
C ARG A 111 -11.00 2.44 9.97
N LYS A 112 -10.66 3.04 8.82
CA LYS A 112 -11.05 4.41 8.44
C LYS A 112 -10.73 5.45 9.52
N PRO A 113 -9.44 5.63 9.86
CA PRO A 113 -9.04 6.57 10.91
C PRO A 113 -9.14 8.05 10.49
N PHE A 114 -9.39 8.33 9.21
CA PHE A 114 -9.48 9.68 8.65
C PHE A 114 -10.88 10.00 8.11
N PRO A 115 -11.21 11.30 7.95
CA PRO A 115 -12.46 11.72 7.30
C PRO A 115 -12.60 11.13 5.89
N ALA A 116 -13.84 11.10 5.40
CA ALA A 116 -14.08 10.80 4.00
C ALA A 116 -13.44 11.87 3.09
N GLU A 117 -13.00 11.46 1.91
CA GLU A 117 -12.48 12.37 0.86
C GLU A 117 -11.34 13.28 1.33
N HIS A 118 -10.44 12.73 2.14
CA HIS A 118 -9.37 13.46 2.80
C HIS A 118 -8.05 13.48 2.04
N PHE A 119 -7.74 12.42 1.26
CA PHE A 119 -6.45 12.24 0.59
C PHE A 119 -6.57 12.27 -0.93
N ASP A 120 -5.63 12.98 -1.55
CA ASP A 120 -5.38 13.05 -2.98
C ASP A 120 -4.80 11.74 -3.53
N GLY A 121 -3.96 11.09 -2.71
CA GLY A 121 -3.34 9.80 -3.01
C GLY A 121 -3.25 8.95 -1.75
N ILE A 122 -3.53 7.66 -1.88
CA ILE A 122 -3.23 6.67 -0.85
C ILE A 122 -2.36 5.60 -1.47
N PHE A 123 -1.20 5.35 -0.87
CA PHE A 123 -0.29 4.26 -1.21
C PHE A 123 -0.47 3.16 -0.16
N CYS A 124 -0.64 1.91 -0.59
CA CYS A 124 -0.71 0.77 0.32
C CYS A 124 0.23 -0.33 -0.19
N MET A 125 1.43 -0.36 0.41
CA MET A 125 2.53 -1.17 -0.08
C MET A 125 2.62 -2.50 0.68
N ASN A 126 2.22 -3.59 0.04
CA ASN A 126 2.19 -4.98 0.53
C ASN A 126 1.17 -5.28 1.64
N ASN A 127 0.43 -4.32 2.20
CA ASN A 127 -0.44 -4.61 3.35
C ASN A 127 -1.83 -5.13 2.96
N LEU A 128 -2.48 -4.52 1.96
CA LEU A 128 -3.87 -4.82 1.61
C LEU A 128 -4.05 -6.23 1.03
N GLY A 129 -3.10 -6.69 0.20
CA GLY A 129 -3.17 -8.00 -0.46
C GLY A 129 -3.23 -9.19 0.51
N PHE A 130 -2.62 -9.09 1.69
CA PHE A 130 -2.68 -10.15 2.71
C PHE A 130 -4.08 -10.38 3.29
N THR A 131 -4.98 -9.42 3.10
CA THR A 131 -6.38 -9.53 3.55
C THR A 131 -7.27 -10.25 2.54
N PHE A 132 -6.74 -10.55 1.34
CA PHE A 132 -7.47 -11.27 0.31
C PHE A 132 -7.50 -12.77 0.60
N ASN A 133 -8.72 -13.31 0.65
CA ASN A 133 -8.98 -14.73 0.72
C ASN A 133 -10.07 -15.06 -0.31
N PRO A 134 -9.79 -15.88 -1.34
CA PRO A 134 -10.78 -16.25 -2.35
C PRO A 134 -12.06 -16.85 -1.76
N GLY A 135 -11.96 -17.58 -0.64
CA GLY A 135 -13.13 -18.16 0.05
C GLY A 135 -13.93 -17.16 0.89
N ASN A 136 -13.41 -15.95 1.12
CA ASN A 136 -14.10 -14.88 1.84
C ASN A 136 -13.55 -13.49 1.41
N PRO A 137 -13.86 -13.04 0.18
CA PRO A 137 -13.34 -11.78 -0.34
C PRO A 137 -13.96 -10.55 0.34
N GLN A 138 -15.02 -10.72 1.15
CA GLN A 138 -15.73 -9.61 1.80
C GLN A 138 -14.86 -8.84 2.80
N THR A 139 -13.88 -9.49 3.43
CA THR A 139 -12.95 -8.78 4.34
C THR A 139 -12.03 -7.85 3.56
N PHE A 140 -11.41 -8.34 2.49
CA PHE A 140 -10.64 -7.52 1.56
C PHE A 140 -11.49 -6.38 1.00
N LYS A 141 -12.72 -6.70 0.56
CA LYS A 141 -13.66 -5.70 0.04
C LYS A 141 -13.91 -4.59 1.04
N ARG A 142 -14.23 -4.93 2.30
CA ARG A 142 -14.51 -3.95 3.37
C ARG A 142 -13.29 -3.06 3.64
N HIS A 143 -12.09 -3.62 3.66
CA HIS A 143 -10.87 -2.84 3.83
C HIS A 143 -10.63 -1.89 2.67
N LEU A 144 -10.80 -2.38 1.44
CA LEU A 144 -10.69 -1.57 0.22
C LEU A 144 -11.75 -0.46 0.18
N ASP A 145 -13.01 -0.75 0.53
CA ASP A 145 -14.09 0.24 0.63
C ASP A 145 -13.77 1.33 1.68
N ASN A 146 -13.25 0.94 2.84
CA ASN A 146 -12.82 1.88 3.88
C ASN A 146 -11.72 2.81 3.38
N ILE A 147 -10.72 2.27 2.68
CA ILE A 147 -9.63 3.04 2.08
C ILE A 147 -10.16 4.00 1.02
N LEU A 148 -10.93 3.49 0.06
CA LEU A 148 -11.53 4.28 -1.03
C LEU A 148 -12.45 5.39 -0.50
N SER A 149 -13.09 5.21 0.67
CA SER A 149 -13.89 6.25 1.29
C SER A 149 -13.07 7.48 1.70
N MET A 150 -11.79 7.30 2.03
CA MET A 150 -10.86 8.38 2.42
C MET A 150 -10.20 9.03 1.20
N VAL A 151 -10.26 8.41 0.02
CA VAL A 151 -9.79 9.01 -1.24
C VAL A 151 -10.77 10.08 -1.69
N ARG A 152 -10.27 11.28 -2.02
CA ARG A 152 -11.11 12.37 -2.55
C ARG A 152 -11.62 12.05 -3.96
N GLN A 153 -12.59 12.81 -4.43
CA GLN A 153 -12.98 12.77 -5.84
C GLN A 153 -11.77 13.08 -6.74
N GLU A 154 -11.62 12.31 -7.80
CA GLU A 154 -10.46 12.34 -8.71
C GLU A 154 -9.12 12.08 -8.00
N GLY A 155 -9.16 11.50 -6.80
CA GLY A 155 -7.99 11.02 -6.07
C GLY A 155 -7.64 9.57 -6.43
N TYR A 156 -6.47 9.14 -5.98
CA TYR A 156 -5.91 7.84 -6.35
C TYR A 156 -5.71 6.93 -5.16
N LEU A 157 -5.97 5.64 -5.35
CA LEU A 157 -5.47 4.57 -4.52
C LEU A 157 -4.47 3.75 -5.36
N LEU A 158 -3.26 3.63 -4.85
CA LEU A 158 -2.22 2.76 -5.38
C LEU A 158 -1.97 1.67 -4.36
N PHE A 159 -2.04 0.41 -4.78
CA PHE A 159 -1.61 -0.67 -3.91
C PHE A 159 -0.87 -1.75 -4.66
N ALA A 160 0.05 -2.37 -3.94
CA ALA A 160 0.73 -3.59 -4.36
C ALA A 160 0.45 -4.67 -3.32
N GLY A 161 -0.02 -5.83 -3.76
CA GLY A 161 -0.38 -6.95 -2.91
C GLY A 161 0.39 -8.21 -3.29
N GLY A 162 0.76 -9.01 -2.29
CA GLY A 162 1.19 -10.42 -2.43
C GLY A 162 2.00 -10.75 -3.68
N LEU A 163 3.25 -10.29 -3.71
CA LEU A 163 4.29 -10.57 -4.72
C LEU A 163 4.13 -10.03 -6.15
N CYS A 164 2.95 -9.83 -6.75
CA CYS A 164 2.91 -9.27 -8.12
C CYS A 164 1.66 -8.47 -8.53
N THR A 165 0.57 -8.43 -7.75
CA THR A 165 -0.59 -7.60 -8.16
C THR A 165 -0.38 -6.14 -7.80
N VAL A 166 -0.28 -5.29 -8.82
CA VAL A 166 -0.12 -3.84 -8.69
C VAL A 166 -1.34 -3.17 -9.31
N ALA A 167 -2.05 -2.35 -8.56
CA ALA A 167 -3.24 -1.65 -9.04
C ALA A 167 -3.14 -0.15 -8.77
N VAL A 168 -3.52 0.63 -9.77
CA VAL A 168 -3.78 2.07 -9.65
C VAL A 168 -5.25 2.30 -9.93
N MET A 169 -5.98 2.76 -8.91
CA MET A 169 -7.41 3.03 -8.95
C MET A 169 -7.63 4.53 -8.79
N GLN A 170 -8.46 5.11 -9.65
CA GLN A 170 -8.91 6.49 -9.55
C GLN A 170 -10.36 6.50 -9.08
N LYS A 171 -10.66 7.28 -8.05
CA LYS A 171 -12.04 7.52 -7.63
C LYS A 171 -12.69 8.52 -8.60
N THR A 172 -13.87 8.18 -9.10
CA THR A 172 -14.64 9.00 -10.04
C THR A 172 -16.02 9.28 -9.47
N GLY A 173 -16.72 10.29 -10.01
CA GLY A 173 -18.08 10.63 -9.55
C GLY A 173 -19.09 9.48 -9.58
N ASN A 174 -18.86 8.45 -10.41
CA ASN A 174 -19.75 7.28 -10.57
C ASN A 174 -19.20 5.99 -9.91
N GLY A 175 -18.07 6.05 -9.19
CA GLY A 175 -17.45 4.89 -8.56
C GLY A 175 -15.93 4.91 -8.60
N GLN A 176 -15.34 3.87 -9.18
CA GLN A 176 -13.90 3.70 -9.31
C GLN A 176 -13.55 3.31 -10.74
N LYS A 177 -12.38 3.72 -11.19
CA LYS A 177 -11.78 3.30 -12.46
C LYS A 177 -10.41 2.72 -12.19
N ILE A 178 -10.18 1.49 -12.61
CA ILE A 178 -8.84 0.88 -12.59
C ILE A 178 -8.07 1.42 -13.80
N LYS A 179 -7.03 2.19 -13.51
CA LYS A 179 -6.17 2.89 -14.47
C LYS A 179 -5.03 2.02 -14.95
N SER A 180 -4.51 1.18 -14.06
CA SER A 180 -3.45 0.21 -14.32
C SER A 180 -3.67 -0.98 -13.40
N LEU A 181 -3.48 -2.18 -13.94
CA LEU A 181 -3.56 -3.44 -13.20
C LEU A 181 -2.52 -4.40 -13.79
N LEU A 182 -1.46 -4.65 -13.03
CA LEU A 182 -0.51 -5.71 -13.29
C LEU A 182 -0.89 -6.89 -12.40
N VAL A 183 -0.94 -8.09 -12.97
CA VAL A 183 -1.40 -9.29 -12.29
C VAL A 183 -0.28 -10.32 -12.33
N GLY A 184 0.05 -10.88 -11.17
CA GLY A 184 1.01 -11.98 -11.11
C GLY A 184 0.46 -13.31 -11.58
N GLU A 185 1.35 -14.27 -11.80
CA GLU A 185 1.00 -15.58 -12.38
C GLU A 185 0.29 -16.51 -11.39
N HIS A 186 0.37 -16.25 -10.08
CA HIS A 186 -0.20 -17.15 -9.08
C HIS A 186 -1.74 -17.07 -9.10
N GLU A 187 -2.42 -18.22 -8.97
CA GLU A 187 -3.89 -18.34 -9.07
C GLU A 187 -4.65 -17.36 -8.17
N ASN A 188 -4.25 -17.21 -6.90
CA ASN A 188 -4.80 -16.20 -5.98
C ASN A 188 -4.70 -14.76 -6.48
N GLU A 189 -3.66 -14.40 -7.24
CA GLU A 189 -3.49 -13.08 -7.82
C GLU A 189 -4.46 -12.87 -8.98
N GLN A 190 -4.64 -13.88 -9.81
CA GLN A 190 -5.65 -13.90 -10.87
C GLN A 190 -7.07 -13.75 -10.29
N TYR A 191 -7.39 -14.45 -9.20
CA TYR A 191 -8.66 -14.28 -8.49
C TYR A 191 -8.85 -12.87 -7.93
N MET A 192 -7.81 -12.29 -7.32
CA MET A 192 -7.87 -10.93 -6.80
C MET A 192 -8.07 -9.91 -7.91
N ALA A 193 -7.35 -10.04 -9.02
CA ALA A 193 -7.50 -9.19 -10.19
C ALA A 193 -8.90 -9.25 -10.77
N GLN A 194 -9.44 -10.45 -10.97
CA GLN A 194 -10.81 -10.64 -11.44
C GLN A 194 -11.82 -10.02 -10.46
N PHE A 195 -11.66 -10.26 -9.16
CA PHE A 195 -12.52 -9.67 -8.13
C PHE A 195 -12.50 -8.12 -8.17
N LEU A 196 -11.33 -7.51 -8.38
CA LEU A 196 -11.19 -6.06 -8.50
C LEU A 196 -11.94 -5.53 -9.73
N LEU A 197 -11.77 -6.20 -10.88
CA LEU A 197 -12.45 -5.83 -12.12
C LEU A 197 -13.97 -5.93 -11.96
N ASP A 198 -14.47 -7.04 -11.43
CA ASP A 198 -15.91 -7.27 -11.25
C ASP A 198 -16.55 -6.28 -10.26
N SER A 199 -15.80 -5.92 -9.20
CA SER A 199 -16.34 -5.10 -8.10
C SER A 199 -16.18 -3.60 -8.31
N TYR A 200 -15.14 -3.17 -9.02
CA TYR A 200 -14.70 -1.77 -9.03
C TYR A 200 -14.40 -1.19 -10.42
N GLN A 201 -14.46 -1.97 -11.49
CA GLN A 201 -14.37 -1.41 -12.84
C GLN A 201 -15.75 -0.97 -13.30
N LYS A 202 -15.97 0.35 -13.40
CA LYS A 202 -17.20 0.95 -13.94
C LYS A 202 -16.91 2.03 -14.97
#